data_AF-A0A563EXC1-F1
#
_entry.id   AF-A0A563EXC1-F1
#
_cell.length_a   1.000
_cell.length_b   1.000
_cell.length_c   1.000
_cell.angle_alpha   90.00
_cell.angle_beta   90.00
_cell.angle_gamma   90.00
#
_symmetry.space_group_name_H-M   'P 1'
#
loop_
_entity.id
_entity.type
_entity.pdbx_description
1 polymer ?
#
loop_
_entity_poly.entity_id
_entity_poly.type
_entity_poly.pdbx_seq_one_letter_code
_entity_poly.pdbx_strand_id
1 'polypeptide(L)'
;MVASRGLSIGAVLAELRPEFPEVTISKIRFLESEGLVRPARTSSGYREFTRSDVERLRFVLCAQRDRYLPLRVIREQLSDIGSADLSRENLLAQSGIDAATLAQLEQDGLVRPGRGGAYSVDDLTMLRIIRTMTGLGVEQEQLRAFRAAADREAALLRSFPDPETIRELTGLSAALHSLLVKASLRNVLGS
;
A
#
# COMPACT_ATOMS: atom_id res chain seq x y z
N MET A 1 10.36 8.55 -14.76
CA MET A 1 9.77 7.20 -14.60
C MET A 1 10.81 6.25 -14.04
N VAL A 2 10.90 6.08 -12.72
CA VAL A 2 11.74 5.01 -12.16
C VAL A 2 10.84 3.78 -12.03
N ALA A 3 11.06 2.79 -12.89
CA ALA A 3 10.42 1.50 -12.75
C ALA A 3 10.66 0.97 -11.33
N SER A 4 9.61 0.57 -10.63
CA SER A 4 9.73 -0.22 -9.39
C SER A 4 10.42 -1.53 -9.76
N ARG A 5 11.76 -1.51 -9.72
CA ARG A 5 12.60 -2.61 -10.18
C ARG A 5 12.35 -3.78 -9.23
N GLY A 6 11.74 -4.83 -9.75
CA GLY A 6 11.62 -6.08 -9.05
C GLY A 6 12.97 -6.59 -8.58
N LEU A 7 13.04 -7.01 -7.32
CA LEU A 7 14.23 -7.59 -6.72
C LEU A 7 14.18 -9.11 -6.87
N SER A 8 15.33 -9.70 -7.22
CA SER A 8 15.50 -11.15 -7.14
C SER A 8 15.67 -11.57 -5.68
N ILE A 9 15.41 -12.84 -5.37
CA ILE A 9 15.61 -13.35 -4.00
C ILE A 9 17.04 -13.16 -3.49
N GLY A 10 18.04 -13.17 -4.39
CA GLY A 10 19.43 -12.90 -4.06
C GLY A 10 19.67 -11.43 -3.71
N ALA A 11 19.03 -10.50 -4.44
CA ALA A 11 19.09 -9.08 -4.13
C ALA A 11 18.40 -8.77 -2.78
N VAL A 12 17.25 -9.39 -2.53
CA VAL A 12 16.56 -9.29 -1.23
C VAL A 12 17.43 -9.80 -0.09
N LEU A 13 18.09 -10.96 -0.26
CA LEU A 13 19.03 -11.47 0.75
C LEU A 13 20.17 -10.48 1.02
N ALA A 14 20.75 -9.88 -0.02
CA ALA A 14 21.81 -8.89 0.13
C ALA A 14 21.35 -7.64 0.89
N GLU A 15 20.10 -7.21 0.70
CA GLU A 15 19.50 -6.08 1.43
C GLU A 15 19.17 -6.40 2.89
N LEU A 16 18.83 -7.65 3.21
CA LEU A 16 18.45 -8.04 4.58
C LEU A 16 19.67 -8.43 5.43
N ARG A 17 20.74 -8.96 4.83
CA ARG A 17 21.94 -9.43 5.56
C ARG A 17 22.60 -8.43 6.51
N PRO A 18 22.71 -7.12 6.19
CA PRO A 18 23.32 -6.15 7.10
C PRO A 18 22.62 -6.07 8.46
N GLU A 19 21.30 -6.25 8.48
CA GLU A 19 20.47 -6.16 9.69
C GLU A 19 20.15 -7.54 10.28
N PHE A 20 20.10 -8.57 9.44
CA PHE A 20 19.78 -9.96 9.80
C PHE A 20 20.86 -10.91 9.25
N PRO A 21 22.03 -11.02 9.90
CA PRO A 21 23.16 -11.81 9.37
C PRO A 21 22.85 -13.29 9.17
N GLU A 22 21.93 -13.84 9.97
CA GLU A 22 21.51 -15.25 9.93
C GLU A 22 20.43 -15.54 8.88
N VAL A 23 19.90 -14.51 8.20
CA VAL A 23 18.86 -14.74 7.19
C VAL A 23 19.46 -15.47 5.98
N THR A 24 18.74 -16.48 5.51
CA THR A 24 19.14 -17.29 4.35
C THR A 24 18.05 -17.26 3.27
N ILE A 25 18.41 -17.65 2.04
CA ILE A 25 17.42 -17.85 0.96
C ILE A 25 16.34 -18.84 1.41
N SER A 26 16.72 -19.92 2.11
CA SER A 26 15.80 -20.92 2.63
C SER A 26 14.82 -20.31 3.64
N LYS A 27 15.29 -19.42 4.52
CA LYS A 27 14.41 -18.68 5.44
C LYS A 27 13.42 -17.80 4.69
N ILE A 28 13.86 -17.05 3.67
CA ILE A 28 12.96 -16.20 2.86
C ILE A 28 11.89 -17.05 2.15
N ARG A 29 12.29 -18.16 1.54
CA ARG A 29 11.36 -19.11 0.90
C ARG A 29 10.37 -19.73 1.88
N PHE A 30 10.82 -20.00 3.10
CA PHE A 30 9.95 -20.52 4.17
C PHE A 30 8.92 -19.46 4.60
N LEU A 31 9.33 -18.20 4.78
CA LEU A 31 8.38 -17.12 5.13
C LEU A 31 7.38 -16.85 3.99
N GLU A 32 7.80 -17.02 2.75
CA GLU A 32 6.92 -17.01 1.57
C GLU A 32 5.92 -18.18 1.58
N SER A 33 6.36 -19.42 1.85
CA SER A 33 5.46 -20.58 1.92
C SER A 33 4.46 -20.47 3.07
N GLU A 34 4.85 -19.83 4.16
CA GLU A 34 3.98 -19.49 5.29
C GLU A 34 3.05 -18.29 5.00
N GLY A 35 3.15 -17.69 3.80
CA GLY A 35 2.25 -16.65 3.31
C GLY A 35 2.47 -15.27 3.92
N LEU A 36 3.63 -15.02 4.56
CA LEU A 36 3.97 -13.72 5.18
C LEU A 36 4.48 -12.72 4.14
N VAL A 37 4.87 -13.21 2.97
CA VAL A 37 5.27 -12.44 1.79
C VAL A 37 4.80 -13.19 0.54
N ARG A 38 4.39 -12.46 -0.50
CA ARG A 38 3.83 -13.05 -1.72
C ARG A 38 4.41 -12.32 -2.95
N PRO A 39 5.70 -12.53 -3.26
CA PRO A 39 6.33 -11.88 -4.39
C PRO A 39 5.64 -12.30 -5.69
N ALA A 40 5.51 -11.35 -6.62
CA ALA A 40 4.99 -11.63 -7.94
C ALA A 40 5.93 -12.56 -8.72
N ARG A 41 5.45 -13.11 -9.83
CA ARG A 41 6.29 -13.82 -10.78
C ARG A 41 6.48 -13.00 -12.05
N THR A 42 7.70 -12.97 -12.57
CA THR A 42 7.98 -12.43 -13.90
C THR A 42 7.30 -13.30 -14.97
N SER A 43 7.18 -12.79 -16.19
CA SER A 43 6.75 -13.58 -17.37
C SER A 43 7.63 -14.82 -17.62
N SER A 44 8.89 -14.77 -17.16
CA SER A 44 9.85 -15.88 -17.17
C SER A 44 9.76 -16.83 -15.96
N GLY A 45 8.83 -16.60 -15.03
CA GLY A 45 8.53 -17.49 -13.90
C GLY A 45 9.37 -17.29 -12.63
N TYR A 46 10.29 -16.31 -12.63
CA TYR A 46 11.13 -15.99 -11.46
C TYR A 46 10.39 -15.12 -10.46
N ARG A 47 10.76 -15.21 -9.18
CA ARG A 47 10.22 -14.35 -8.12
C ARG A 47 10.70 -12.91 -8.29
N GLU A 48 9.76 -11.99 -8.21
CA GLU A 48 9.96 -10.57 -8.34
C GLU A 48 9.43 -9.87 -7.08
N PHE A 49 10.33 -9.67 -6.12
CA PHE A 49 10.02 -9.02 -4.85
C PHE A 49 9.92 -7.51 -5.03
N THR A 50 8.91 -6.91 -4.42
CA THR A 50 8.73 -5.47 -4.32
C THR A 50 9.42 -4.92 -3.07
N ARG A 51 9.52 -3.59 -2.94
CA ARG A 51 10.01 -3.00 -1.69
C ARG A 51 9.12 -3.34 -0.49
N SER A 52 7.81 -3.38 -0.69
CA SER A 52 6.84 -3.77 0.35
C SER A 52 7.05 -5.21 0.81
N ASP A 53 7.45 -6.12 -0.10
CA ASP A 53 7.82 -7.49 0.28
C ASP A 53 9.06 -7.52 1.20
N VAL A 54 10.06 -6.68 0.90
CA VAL A 54 11.27 -6.56 1.74
C VAL A 54 10.94 -5.97 3.10
N GLU A 55 10.09 -4.94 3.17
CA GLU A 55 9.63 -4.33 4.42
C GLU A 55 8.87 -5.34 5.30
N ARG A 56 8.02 -6.18 4.70
CA ARG A 56 7.38 -7.30 5.39
C ARG A 56 8.38 -8.28 5.96
N LEU A 57 9.38 -8.68 5.16
CA LEU A 57 10.43 -9.57 5.62
C LEU A 57 11.21 -8.96 6.80
N ARG A 58 11.54 -7.66 6.75
CA ARG A 58 12.19 -6.96 7.88
C ARG A 58 11.31 -7.00 9.14
N PHE A 59 10.02 -6.68 9.01
CA PHE A 59 9.08 -6.73 10.14
C PHE A 59 9.02 -8.13 10.77
N VAL A 60 8.87 -9.17 9.94
CA VAL A 60 8.80 -10.57 10.39
C VAL A 60 10.10 -10.96 11.10
N LEU A 61 11.25 -10.68 10.49
CA LEU A 61 12.56 -11.06 11.04
C LEU A 61 12.87 -10.32 12.34
N CYS A 62 12.54 -9.03 12.43
CA CYS A 62 12.63 -8.25 13.67
C CYS A 62 11.72 -8.84 14.76
N ALA A 63 10.46 -9.13 14.43
CA ALA A 63 9.51 -9.71 15.38
C ALA A 63 9.96 -11.09 15.89
N GLN A 64 10.60 -11.91 15.05
CA GLN A 64 11.16 -13.19 15.46
C GLN A 64 12.43 -13.03 16.30
N ARG A 65 13.36 -12.16 15.89
CA ARG A 65 14.64 -11.96 16.58
C ARG A 65 14.48 -11.33 17.96
N ASP A 66 13.65 -10.29 18.05
CA ASP A 66 13.61 -9.42 19.23
C ASP A 66 12.47 -9.79 20.19
N ARG A 67 11.41 -10.42 19.67
CA ARG A 67 10.18 -10.70 20.44
C ARG A 67 9.76 -12.17 20.41
N TYR A 68 10.47 -13.02 19.68
CA TYR A 68 10.21 -14.47 19.60
C TYR A 68 8.75 -14.82 19.27
N LEU A 69 8.08 -13.98 18.48
CA LEU A 69 6.65 -14.15 18.22
C LEU A 69 6.38 -15.36 17.30
N PRO A 70 5.33 -16.15 17.60
CA PRO A 70 4.86 -17.20 16.67
C PRO A 70 4.41 -16.60 15.35
N LEU A 71 4.62 -17.32 14.24
CA LEU A 71 4.25 -16.86 12.90
C LEU A 71 2.76 -16.50 12.77
N ARG A 72 1.90 -17.21 13.50
CA ARG A 72 0.46 -16.90 13.55
C ARG A 72 0.20 -15.48 14.04
N VAL A 73 0.85 -15.07 15.13
CA VAL A 73 0.68 -13.74 15.73
C VAL A 73 1.28 -12.67 14.83
N ILE A 74 2.45 -12.94 14.23
CA ILE A 74 3.07 -12.02 13.26
C ILE A 74 2.16 -11.82 12.04
N ARG A 75 1.49 -12.87 11.58
CA ARG A 75 0.53 -12.80 10.46
C ARG A 75 -0.67 -11.91 10.79
N GLU A 76 -1.23 -12.04 12.00
CA GLU A 76 -2.31 -11.17 12.50
C GLU A 76 -1.85 -9.70 12.57
N GLN A 77 -0.63 -9.44 13.04
CA GLN A 77 -0.07 -8.08 13.05
C GLN A 77 0.18 -7.54 11.63
N LEU A 78 0.60 -8.38 10.69
CA LEU A 78 0.79 -7.99 9.29
C LEU A 78 -0.54 -7.70 8.58
N SER A 79 -1.64 -8.35 8.96
CA SER A 79 -2.96 -7.99 8.44
C SER A 79 -3.39 -6.60 8.91
N ASP A 80 -3.04 -6.22 10.14
CA ASP A 80 -3.35 -4.89 10.70
C ASP A 80 -2.46 -3.77 10.12
N ILE A 81 -1.25 -4.10 9.66
CA ILE A 81 -0.25 -3.16 9.11
C ILE A 81 -0.37 -3.00 7.57
N GLY A 82 -1.33 -3.67 6.91
CA GLY A 82 -1.69 -3.38 5.51
C GLY A 82 -1.19 -4.39 4.46
N SER A 83 -1.51 -5.68 4.62
CA SER A 83 -1.64 -6.63 3.47
C SER A 83 -2.51 -7.84 3.78
N ALA A 84 -3.81 -7.65 3.87
CA ALA A 84 -4.61 -8.51 3.02
C ALA A 84 -4.57 -7.79 1.65
N ASP A 85 -4.02 -8.31 0.56
CA ASP A 85 -4.14 -9.68 0.07
C ASP A 85 -5.62 -10.02 -0.17
N LEU A 86 -6.47 -9.02 -0.50
CA LEU A 86 -7.89 -9.20 -0.73
C LEU A 86 -8.15 -9.63 -2.19
N SER A 87 -8.94 -10.70 -2.35
CA SER A 87 -9.51 -11.02 -3.66
C SER A 87 -10.51 -9.95 -4.09
N ARG A 88 -10.75 -9.82 -5.40
CA ARG A 88 -11.78 -8.93 -5.94
C ARG A 88 -13.15 -9.18 -5.31
N GLU A 89 -13.50 -10.45 -5.14
CA GLU A 89 -14.76 -10.87 -4.51
C GLU A 89 -14.88 -10.37 -3.07
N ASN A 90 -13.85 -10.59 -2.25
CA ASN A 90 -13.82 -10.12 -0.87
C ASN A 90 -13.83 -8.59 -0.79
N LEU A 91 -13.15 -7.91 -1.71
CA LEU A 91 -13.14 -6.45 -1.78
C LEU A 91 -14.57 -5.92 -2.04
N LEU A 92 -15.29 -6.48 -3.01
CA LEU A 92 -16.66 -6.09 -3.32
C LEU A 92 -17.60 -6.35 -2.12
N ALA A 93 -17.53 -7.54 -1.54
CA ALA A 93 -18.33 -7.91 -0.39
C ALA A 93 -18.11 -6.98 0.83
N GLN A 94 -16.86 -6.58 1.08
CA GLN A 94 -16.51 -5.78 2.26
C GLN A 94 -16.62 -4.26 2.04
N SER A 95 -16.41 -3.79 0.81
CA SER A 95 -16.56 -2.37 0.45
C SER A 95 -18.02 -1.98 0.22
N GLY A 96 -18.85 -2.96 -0.18
CA GLY A 96 -20.25 -2.80 -0.53
C GLY A 96 -20.48 -1.83 -1.70
N ILE A 97 -19.59 -1.89 -2.70
CA ILE A 97 -19.79 -1.33 -4.04
C ILE A 97 -20.01 -2.49 -5.02
N ASP A 98 -20.60 -2.22 -6.18
CA ASP A 98 -20.77 -3.23 -7.23
C ASP A 98 -19.53 -3.35 -8.14
N ALA A 99 -19.51 -4.41 -8.95
CA ALA A 99 -18.39 -4.72 -9.83
C ALA A 99 -18.20 -3.67 -10.95
N ALA A 100 -19.29 -3.02 -11.38
CA ALA A 100 -19.26 -1.98 -12.41
C ALA A 100 -18.59 -0.71 -11.88
N THR A 101 -18.95 -0.28 -10.68
CA THR A 101 -18.34 0.84 -9.98
C THR A 101 -16.85 0.57 -9.73
N LEU A 102 -16.48 -0.63 -9.26
CA LEU A 102 -15.08 -0.99 -9.09
C LEU A 102 -14.31 -0.90 -10.41
N ALA A 103 -14.86 -1.44 -11.50
CA ALA A 103 -14.22 -1.38 -12.82
C ALA A 103 -14.03 0.08 -13.30
N GLN A 104 -14.99 0.95 -13.04
CA GLN A 104 -14.89 2.36 -13.39
C GLN A 104 -13.80 3.07 -12.54
N LEU A 105 -13.75 2.80 -11.24
CA LEU A 105 -12.72 3.35 -10.35
C LEU A 105 -11.31 2.85 -10.74
N GLU A 106 -11.20 1.62 -11.26
CA GLU A 106 -9.95 1.09 -11.83
C GLU A 106 -9.53 1.82 -13.11
N GLN A 107 -10.48 2.11 -14.01
CA GLN A 107 -10.24 2.87 -15.24
C GLN A 107 -9.80 4.31 -14.96
N ASP A 108 -10.44 4.96 -14.00
CA ASP A 108 -10.04 6.30 -13.52
C ASP A 108 -8.71 6.27 -12.74
N GLY A 109 -8.24 5.06 -12.42
CA GLY A 109 -7.01 4.80 -11.73
C GLY A 109 -7.08 5.01 -10.22
N LEU A 110 -8.23 5.40 -9.66
CA LEU A 110 -8.46 5.66 -8.23
C LEU A 110 -8.04 4.48 -7.35
N VAL A 111 -8.41 3.27 -7.76
CA VAL A 111 -7.96 2.01 -7.15
C VAL A 111 -7.20 1.22 -8.20
N ARG A 112 -6.13 0.52 -7.81
CA ARG A 112 -5.40 -0.35 -8.72
C ARG A 112 -5.10 -1.67 -8.03
N PRO A 113 -5.47 -2.82 -8.62
CA PRO A 113 -5.04 -4.09 -8.08
C PRO A 113 -3.51 -4.14 -8.08
N GLY A 114 -2.96 -4.63 -6.98
CA GLY A 114 -1.55 -4.95 -6.85
C GLY A 114 -1.13 -6.08 -7.79
N ARG A 115 0.15 -6.46 -7.69
CA ARG A 115 0.69 -7.55 -8.50
C ARG A 115 -0.08 -8.85 -8.20
N GLY A 116 -0.58 -9.52 -9.24
CA GLY A 116 -1.38 -10.74 -9.10
C GLY A 116 -2.89 -10.52 -8.96
N GLY A 117 -3.39 -9.29 -9.15
CA GLY A 117 -4.84 -9.01 -9.18
C GLY A 117 -5.48 -8.87 -7.80
N ALA A 118 -4.67 -8.76 -6.75
CA ALA A 118 -5.16 -8.64 -5.38
C ALA A 118 -5.14 -7.18 -4.90
N TYR A 119 -6.00 -6.85 -3.94
CA TYR A 119 -6.17 -5.51 -3.40
C TYR A 119 -5.65 -5.45 -1.97
N SER A 120 -5.24 -4.25 -1.55
CA SER A 120 -4.80 -3.97 -0.20
C SER A 120 -5.97 -3.60 0.73
N VAL A 121 -5.70 -3.57 2.03
CA VAL A 121 -6.64 -3.01 3.04
C VAL A 121 -6.86 -1.50 2.82
N ASP A 122 -5.86 -0.80 2.31
CA ASP A 122 -5.97 0.61 1.95
C ASP A 122 -6.94 0.82 0.78
N ASP A 123 -6.92 -0.08 -0.22
CA ASP A 123 -7.90 -0.07 -1.32
C ASP A 123 -9.31 -0.26 -0.77
N LEU A 124 -9.53 -1.21 0.15
CA LEU A 124 -10.82 -1.40 0.81
C LEU A 124 -11.29 -0.15 1.55
N THR A 125 -10.39 0.48 2.30
CA THR A 125 -10.68 1.71 3.06
C THR A 125 -11.03 2.85 2.12
N MET A 126 -10.26 3.01 1.05
CA MET A 126 -10.50 4.01 0.01
C MET A 126 -11.87 3.82 -0.63
N LEU A 127 -12.24 2.59 -0.99
CA LEU A 127 -13.55 2.29 -1.58
C LEU A 127 -14.72 2.62 -0.65
N ARG A 128 -14.58 2.37 0.66
CA ARG A 128 -15.59 2.74 1.66
C ARG A 128 -15.74 4.26 1.78
N ILE A 129 -14.64 5.00 1.73
CA ILE A 129 -14.64 6.46 1.73
C ILE A 129 -15.31 6.99 0.46
N ILE A 130 -14.92 6.48 -0.71
CA ILE A 130 -15.51 6.86 -2.00
C ILE A 130 -17.02 6.63 -1.98
N ARG A 131 -17.48 5.45 -1.55
CA ARG A 131 -18.91 5.15 -1.41
C ARG A 131 -19.64 6.11 -0.48
N THR A 132 -18.99 6.52 0.61
CA THR A 132 -19.56 7.50 1.54
C THR A 132 -19.66 8.88 0.89
N MET A 133 -18.62 9.30 0.17
CA MET A 133 -18.60 10.58 -0.55
C MET A 133 -19.65 10.63 -1.66
N THR A 134 -19.80 9.55 -2.45
CA THR A 134 -20.83 9.48 -3.49
C THR A 134 -22.23 9.47 -2.89
N GLY A 135 -22.44 8.80 -1.75
CA GLY A 135 -23.68 8.88 -0.98
C GLY A 135 -24.01 10.30 -0.45
N LEU A 136 -23.01 11.18 -0.34
CA LEU A 136 -23.16 12.59 0.00
C LEU A 136 -23.31 13.50 -1.23
N GLY A 137 -23.37 12.94 -2.44
CA GLY A 137 -23.53 13.70 -3.70
C GLY A 137 -22.21 14.12 -4.36
N VAL A 138 -21.08 13.53 -3.97
CA VAL A 138 -19.81 13.73 -4.70
C VAL A 138 -19.82 12.90 -5.98
N GLU A 139 -19.68 13.57 -7.11
CA GLU A 139 -19.68 12.97 -8.44
C GLU A 139 -18.28 12.46 -8.86
N GLN A 140 -18.27 11.59 -9.86
CA GLN A 140 -17.05 10.97 -10.38
C GLN A 140 -16.01 11.99 -10.88
N GLU A 141 -16.45 13.09 -11.48
CA GLU A 141 -15.56 14.17 -11.92
C GLU A 141 -14.79 14.80 -10.75
N GLN A 142 -15.46 14.99 -9.61
CA GLN A 142 -14.84 15.52 -8.40
C GLN A 142 -13.86 14.50 -7.79
N LEU A 143 -14.18 13.21 -7.81
CA LEU A 143 -13.25 12.15 -7.38
C LEU A 143 -11.96 12.16 -8.22
N ARG A 144 -12.06 12.38 -9.54
CA ARG A 144 -10.89 12.56 -10.40
C ARG A 144 -10.09 13.82 -10.05
N ALA A 145 -10.74 14.90 -9.62
CA ALA A 145 -10.06 16.09 -9.13
C ALA A 145 -9.29 15.82 -7.83
N PHE A 146 -9.87 15.08 -6.87
CA PHE A 146 -9.16 14.61 -5.66
C PHE A 146 -7.93 13.79 -6.03
N ARG A 147 -8.07 12.85 -6.98
CA ARG A 147 -6.95 12.05 -7.47
C ARG A 147 -5.85 12.91 -8.07
N ALA A 148 -6.18 13.83 -8.98
CA ALA A 148 -5.20 14.70 -9.60
C ALA A 148 -4.45 15.57 -8.58
N ALA A 149 -5.12 16.01 -7.51
CA ALA A 149 -4.48 16.73 -6.41
C ALA A 149 -3.49 15.83 -5.64
N ALA A 150 -3.91 14.61 -5.27
CA ALA A 150 -3.05 13.64 -4.59
C ALA A 150 -1.82 13.25 -5.44
N ASP A 151 -1.98 13.07 -6.76
CA ASP A 151 -0.86 12.75 -7.65
C ASP A 151 0.17 13.88 -7.73
N ARG A 152 -0.27 15.14 -7.70
CA ARG A 152 0.64 16.30 -7.65
C ARG A 152 1.41 16.36 -6.33
N GLU A 153 0.72 16.13 -5.22
CA GLU A 153 1.33 16.07 -3.89
C GLU A 153 2.36 14.93 -3.82
N ALA A 154 2.00 13.73 -4.26
CA ALA A 154 2.91 12.60 -4.33
C ALA A 154 4.12 12.87 -5.26
N ALA A 155 3.92 13.57 -6.38
CA ALA A 155 5.01 13.96 -7.27
C ALA A 155 5.99 14.94 -6.61
N LEU A 156 5.49 15.91 -5.85
CA LEU A 156 6.31 16.83 -5.07
C LEU A 156 7.11 16.08 -4.01
N LEU A 157 6.45 15.22 -3.23
CA LEU A 157 7.13 14.44 -2.19
C LEU A 157 8.20 13.51 -2.78
N ARG A 158 7.95 12.91 -3.94
CA ARG A 158 8.94 12.06 -4.64
C ARG A 158 10.15 12.83 -5.20
N SER A 159 10.14 14.17 -5.19
CA SER A 159 11.29 14.97 -5.61
C SER A 159 12.41 15.02 -4.56
N PHE A 160 12.11 14.65 -3.31
CA PHE A 160 13.07 14.60 -2.22
C PHE A 160 13.97 13.34 -2.31
N PRO A 161 15.25 13.45 -1.90
CA PRO A 161 16.26 12.46 -2.23
C PRO A 161 16.19 11.17 -1.40
N ASP A 162 15.71 11.22 -0.15
CA ASP A 162 15.76 10.10 0.77
C ASP A 162 14.36 9.65 1.25
N PRO A 163 14.15 8.34 1.49
CA PRO A 163 12.85 7.81 1.89
C PRO A 163 12.38 8.25 3.29
N GLU A 164 13.28 8.66 4.17
CA GLU A 164 12.94 9.05 5.54
C GLU A 164 12.24 10.42 5.54
N THR A 165 12.84 11.39 4.86
CA THR A 165 12.26 12.70 4.58
C THR A 165 10.91 12.56 3.86
N ILE A 166 10.79 11.68 2.86
CA ILE A 166 9.51 11.45 2.18
C ILE A 166 8.43 10.97 3.15
N ARG A 167 8.77 10.04 4.06
CA ARG A 167 7.83 9.50 5.05
C ARG A 167 7.39 10.57 6.04
N GLU A 168 8.33 11.36 6.55
CA GLU A 168 8.03 12.46 7.46
C GLU A 168 7.15 13.52 6.76
N LEU A 169 7.53 13.94 5.55
CA LEU A 169 6.77 14.91 4.77
C LEU A 169 5.37 14.41 4.39
N THR A 170 5.18 13.10 4.20
CA THR A 170 3.84 12.53 3.93
C THR A 170 2.86 12.85 5.06
N GLY A 171 3.27 12.66 6.31
CA GLY A 171 2.45 12.97 7.48
C GLY A 171 2.18 14.47 7.62
N LEU A 172 3.23 15.29 7.46
CA LEU A 172 3.12 16.76 7.57
C LEU A 172 2.25 17.36 6.46
N SER A 173 2.39 16.87 5.22
CA SER A 173 1.64 17.35 4.07
C SER A 173 0.14 17.06 4.20
N ALA A 174 -0.24 15.88 4.69
CA ALA A 174 -1.64 15.55 4.97
C ALA A 174 -2.25 16.48 6.05
N ALA A 175 -1.48 16.80 7.10
CA ALA A 175 -1.91 17.74 8.13
C ALA A 175 -2.09 19.16 7.58
N LEU A 176 -1.13 19.64 6.77
CA LEU A 176 -1.20 20.94 6.10
C LEU A 176 -2.41 21.02 5.15
N HIS A 177 -2.63 20.00 4.32
CA HIS A 177 -3.79 19.91 3.42
C HIS A 177 -5.11 20.09 4.19
N SER A 178 -5.29 19.37 5.29
CA SER A 178 -6.50 19.48 6.13
C SER A 178 -6.70 20.90 6.67
N LEU A 179 -5.62 21.55 7.13
CA LEU A 179 -5.68 22.93 7.63
C LEU A 179 -6.00 23.93 6.52
N LEU A 180 -5.41 23.79 5.34
CA LEU A 180 -5.68 24.66 4.18
C LEU A 180 -7.14 24.53 3.72
N VAL A 181 -7.67 23.30 3.64
CA VAL A 181 -9.09 23.07 3.32
C VAL A 181 -10.00 23.72 4.37
N LYS A 182 -9.72 23.52 5.66
CA LYS A 182 -10.50 24.16 6.75
C LYS A 182 -10.44 25.68 6.68
N ALA A 183 -9.27 26.25 6.42
CA ALA A 183 -9.10 27.70 6.29
C ALA A 183 -9.87 28.25 5.08
N SER A 184 -9.82 27.57 3.94
CA SER A 184 -10.55 27.95 2.72
C SER A 184 -12.06 27.90 2.91
N LEU A 185 -12.58 26.83 3.52
CA LEU A 185 -14.01 26.67 3.77
C LEU A 185 -14.55 27.63 4.84
N ARG A 186 -13.72 28.08 5.78
CA ARG A 186 -14.12 29.11 6.76
C ARG A 186 -14.57 30.39 6.07
N ASN A 187 -13.94 30.76 4.96
CA ASN A 187 -14.33 31.94 4.19
C ASN A 187 -15.66 31.74 3.45
N VAL A 188 -16.00 30.49 3.10
CA VAL A 188 -17.24 30.16 2.35
C VAL A 188 -18.43 29.94 3.29
N LEU A 189 -18.21 29.32 4.45
CA LEU A 189 -19.25 28.98 5.43
C LEU A 189 -19.41 30.01 6.55
N GLY A 190 -18.48 30.94 6.68
CA GLY A 190 -18.48 32.01 7.68
C GLY A 190 -18.85 33.39 7.13
N SER A 191 -19.54 33.44 5.97
CA SER A 191 -20.20 34.64 5.42
C SER A 191 -21.69 34.63 5.76
#